data_AF-A0AAF3J6M8-F1
#
_entry.id   AF-A0AAF3J6M8-F1
#
_cell.length_a   1.000
_cell.length_b   1.000
_cell.length_c   1.000
_cell.angle_alpha   90.00
_cell.angle_beta   90.00
_cell.angle_gamma   90.00
#
_symmetry.space_group_name_H-M   'P 1'
#
loop_
_entity.id
_entity.type
_entity.pdbx_description
1 polymer ?
#
loop_
_entity_poly.entity_id
_entity_poly.type
_entity_poly.pdbx_seq_one_letter_code
_entity_poly.pdbx_strand_id
1 'polypeptide(L)'
;MRNLLLLTITFLLITSTFAKKEKKEKEEKKVKEEEKKEEKKEEAKEEKKEKDLSNGFAGDIDWVQWENAVEVAKEQNKPIFFLIHKTWCGACSSLKREFKSSQNTKDLVELSKKFVMVNVEDDGEPEDDKYAPDGGYIPRILFLDSNGSPLSTNNEKRYKNNKYFYPLVPQIIDAMARAQKEWTEVSGKNTESSSVKKDEKKKEEKKEKKEKEEKKEKKEKEEKKSKDEKKDKKKDDKEKKEKKEDKKEEKKGKDSKKKSKKDEL
;
A
#
# COMPACT_ATOMS: atom_id res chain seq x y z
N MET A 1 -73.68 -17.02 5.61
CA MET A 1 -73.41 -15.64 5.15
C MET A 1 -72.72 -14.74 6.19
N ARG A 2 -72.98 -14.88 7.51
CA ARG A 2 -72.36 -14.01 8.54
C ARG A 2 -70.84 -14.21 8.74
N ASN A 3 -70.32 -15.43 8.58
CA ASN A 3 -68.87 -15.70 8.74
C ASN A 3 -68.00 -15.21 7.57
N LEU A 4 -68.58 -15.07 6.37
CA LEU A 4 -67.86 -14.60 5.19
C LEU A 4 -67.64 -13.07 5.23
N LEU A 5 -68.58 -12.33 5.81
CA LEU A 5 -68.49 -10.88 5.98
C LEU A 5 -67.45 -10.47 7.04
N LEU A 6 -67.26 -11.28 8.09
CA LEU A 6 -66.26 -11.02 9.13
C LEU A 6 -64.84 -11.24 8.61
N LEU A 7 -64.61 -12.26 7.79
CA LEU A 7 -63.30 -12.55 7.20
C LEU A 7 -62.82 -11.45 6.23
N THR A 8 -63.74 -10.86 5.45
CA THR A 8 -63.39 -9.79 4.50
C THR A 8 -63.05 -8.48 5.21
N ILE A 9 -63.74 -8.15 6.31
CA ILE A 9 -63.43 -6.96 7.12
C ILE A 9 -62.06 -7.11 7.80
N THR A 10 -61.74 -8.29 8.35
CA THR A 10 -60.42 -8.53 8.95
C THR A 10 -59.29 -8.45 7.92
N PHE A 11 -59.50 -8.93 6.70
CA PHE A 11 -58.51 -8.86 5.62
C PHE A 11 -58.24 -7.40 5.20
N LEU A 12 -59.28 -6.56 5.08
CA LEU A 12 -59.16 -5.13 4.78
C LEU A 12 -58.40 -4.34 5.87
N LEU A 13 -58.57 -4.68 7.14
CA LEU A 13 -57.83 -4.05 8.24
C LEU A 13 -56.35 -4.46 8.24
N ILE A 14 -56.06 -5.72 7.92
CA ILE A 14 -54.67 -6.24 7.83
C ILE A 14 -53.94 -5.61 6.63
N THR A 15 -54.58 -5.47 5.47
CA THR A 15 -53.95 -4.84 4.30
C THR A 15 -53.70 -3.35 4.51
N SER A 16 -54.63 -2.64 5.16
CA SER A 16 -54.47 -1.23 5.53
C SER A 16 -53.30 -1.00 6.51
N THR A 17 -53.18 -1.86 7.53
CA THR A 17 -52.08 -1.77 8.51
C THR A 17 -50.71 -2.11 7.91
N PHE A 18 -50.65 -3.09 7.01
CA PHE A 18 -49.43 -3.44 6.28
C PHE A 18 -48.96 -2.31 5.35
N ALA A 19 -49.88 -1.72 4.57
CA ALA A 19 -49.58 -0.58 3.70
C ALA A 19 -49.10 0.66 4.48
N LYS A 20 -49.67 0.89 5.68
CA LYS A 20 -49.24 1.99 6.55
C LYS A 20 -47.86 1.75 7.16
N LYS A 21 -47.52 0.49 7.47
CA LYS A 21 -46.20 0.10 7.95
C LYS A 21 -45.12 0.23 6.87
N GLU A 22 -45.40 -0.20 5.64
CA GLU A 22 -44.47 -0.07 4.52
C GLU A 22 -44.18 1.39 4.14
N LYS A 23 -45.20 2.27 4.21
CA LYS A 23 -45.00 3.71 3.97
C LYS A 23 -44.08 4.33 5.02
N LYS A 24 -44.30 4.01 6.30
CA LYS A 24 -43.48 4.52 7.40
C LYS A 24 -42.03 4.06 7.29
N GLU A 25 -41.80 2.80 6.93
CA GLU A 25 -40.44 2.25 6.78
C GLU A 25 -39.68 2.85 5.58
N LYS A 26 -40.39 3.24 4.51
CA LYS A 26 -39.82 3.95 3.35
C LYS A 26 -39.48 5.40 3.67
N GLU A 27 -40.33 6.10 4.42
CA GLU A 27 -40.04 7.47 4.88
C GLU A 27 -38.84 7.50 5.84
N GLU A 28 -38.75 6.58 6.80
CA GLU A 28 -37.62 6.50 7.73
C GLU A 28 -36.29 6.17 7.03
N LYS A 29 -36.31 5.36 5.96
CA LYS A 29 -35.10 5.09 5.15
C LYS A 29 -34.68 6.30 4.32
N LYS A 30 -35.63 7.05 3.78
CA LYS A 30 -35.35 8.25 2.99
C LYS A 30 -34.75 9.38 3.84
N VAL A 31 -35.28 9.60 5.04
CA VAL A 31 -34.76 10.61 5.98
C VAL A 31 -33.32 10.28 6.39
N LYS A 32 -33.02 9.00 6.69
CA LYS A 32 -31.64 8.58 7.04
C LYS A 32 -30.64 8.69 5.89
N GLU A 33 -31.09 8.55 4.65
CA GLU A 33 -30.25 8.73 3.47
C GLU A 33 -29.99 10.21 3.16
N GLU A 34 -30.98 11.07 3.43
CA GLU A 34 -30.86 12.53 3.28
C GLU A 34 -29.98 13.14 4.39
N GLU A 35 -30.13 12.75 5.66
CA GLU A 35 -29.28 13.19 6.77
C GLU A 35 -27.80 12.80 6.56
N LYS A 36 -27.54 11.56 6.12
CA LYS A 36 -26.18 11.10 5.82
C LYS A 36 -25.55 11.84 4.63
N LYS A 37 -26.37 12.39 3.73
CA LYS A 37 -25.91 13.16 2.58
C LYS A 37 -25.67 14.63 2.94
N GLU A 38 -26.38 15.15 3.94
CA GLU A 38 -26.16 16.49 4.48
C GLU A 38 -24.93 16.54 5.39
N GLU A 39 -24.71 15.55 6.28
CA GLU A 39 -23.48 15.46 7.10
C GLU A 39 -22.22 15.40 6.22
N LYS A 40 -22.24 14.57 5.17
CA LYS A 40 -21.13 14.46 4.21
C LYS A 40 -20.90 15.73 3.38
N LYS A 41 -21.91 16.59 3.29
CA LYS A 41 -21.86 17.86 2.57
C LYS A 41 -21.44 19.00 3.48
N GLU A 42 -21.72 18.93 4.79
CA GLU A 42 -21.20 19.85 5.81
C GLU A 42 -19.72 19.59 6.11
N GLU A 43 -19.29 18.33 6.23
CA GLU A 43 -17.86 17.97 6.34
C GLU A 43 -17.05 18.49 5.13
N ALA A 44 -17.60 18.38 3.91
CA ALA A 44 -16.98 18.92 2.70
C ALA A 44 -17.06 20.46 2.57
N LYS A 45 -17.90 21.13 3.38
CA LYS A 45 -18.06 22.59 3.37
C LYS A 45 -17.18 23.28 4.40
N GLU A 46 -16.87 22.61 5.52
CA GLU A 46 -15.99 23.15 6.55
C GLU A 46 -14.52 23.19 6.09
N GLU A 47 -14.10 22.27 5.22
CA GLU A 47 -12.77 22.26 4.58
C GLU A 47 -12.54 23.38 3.55
N LYS A 48 -13.58 24.09 3.11
CA LYS A 48 -13.48 25.07 2.02
C LYS A 48 -13.34 26.53 2.48
N LYS A 49 -12.76 26.75 3.67
CA LYS A 49 -12.05 28.00 3.93
C LYS A 49 -10.72 27.88 3.18
N GLU A 50 -10.59 28.60 2.06
CA GLU A 50 -9.38 28.63 1.23
C GLU A 50 -8.16 28.96 2.12
N LYS A 51 -7.50 27.93 2.63
CA LYS A 51 -6.29 28.06 3.43
C LYS A 51 -5.21 28.52 2.46
N ASP A 52 -4.56 29.65 2.73
CA ASP A 52 -3.41 30.09 1.95
C ASP A 52 -2.28 29.06 2.11
N LEU A 53 -2.09 28.22 1.09
CA LEU A 53 -1.06 27.18 1.08
C LEU A 53 0.31 27.72 0.68
N SER A 54 0.41 28.99 0.31
CA SER A 54 1.69 29.60 -0.05
C SER A 54 2.61 29.79 1.15
N ASN A 55 2.05 29.94 2.36
CA ASN A 55 2.78 30.29 3.58
C ASN A 55 3.76 31.47 3.39
N GLY A 56 3.44 32.39 2.47
CA GLY A 56 4.26 33.55 2.10
C GLY A 56 5.30 33.31 0.99
N PHE A 57 5.34 32.13 0.37
CA PHE A 57 6.14 31.83 -0.82
C PHE A 57 5.32 32.11 -2.08
N ALA A 58 5.49 33.30 -2.67
CA ALA A 58 4.88 33.72 -3.94
C ALA A 58 3.42 33.26 -4.12
N GLY A 59 2.45 34.04 -3.62
CA GLY A 59 1.03 33.70 -3.64
C GLY A 59 0.40 33.54 -5.03
N ASP A 60 1.08 33.96 -6.09
CA ASP A 60 0.65 33.77 -7.48
C ASP A 60 0.89 32.33 -7.99
N ILE A 61 1.53 31.48 -7.19
CA ILE A 61 1.74 30.06 -7.49
C ILE A 61 0.53 29.25 -7.00
N ASP A 62 0.07 28.32 -7.83
CA ASP A 62 -0.99 27.37 -7.48
C ASP A 62 -0.42 26.25 -6.59
N TRP A 63 -0.54 26.44 -5.27
CA TRP A 63 -0.03 25.51 -4.26
C TRP A 63 -1.06 24.42 -3.95
N VAL A 64 -0.59 23.18 -3.84
CA VAL A 64 -1.39 21.98 -3.57
C VAL A 64 -1.01 21.40 -2.21
N GLN A 65 -2.00 20.93 -1.45
CA GLN A 65 -1.77 20.21 -0.19
C GLN A 65 -1.03 18.89 -0.45
N TRP A 66 -0.13 18.52 0.46
CA TRP A 66 0.72 17.33 0.31
C TRP A 66 -0.09 16.05 0.10
N GLU A 67 -1.18 15.90 0.85
CA GLU A 67 -2.06 14.73 0.83
C GLU A 67 -2.65 14.45 -0.56
N ASN A 68 -2.88 15.51 -1.33
CA ASN A 68 -3.47 15.44 -2.68
C ASN A 68 -2.40 15.50 -3.79
N ALA A 69 -1.16 15.85 -3.44
CA ALA A 69 -0.13 16.19 -4.42
C ALA A 69 0.18 15.06 -5.40
N VAL A 70 0.27 13.82 -4.92
CA VAL A 70 0.58 12.65 -5.76
C VAL A 70 -0.56 12.31 -6.72
N GLU A 71 -1.82 12.45 -6.28
CA GLU A 71 -2.97 12.23 -7.16
C GLU A 71 -3.00 13.28 -8.26
N VAL A 72 -2.90 14.56 -7.89
CA VAL A 72 -2.87 15.69 -8.84
C VAL A 72 -1.68 15.57 -9.80
N ALA A 73 -0.51 15.14 -9.33
CA ALA A 73 0.68 14.96 -10.17
C ALA A 73 0.49 13.88 -11.24
N LYS A 74 -0.21 12.78 -10.89
CA LYS A 74 -0.55 11.72 -11.84
C LYS A 74 -1.58 12.19 -12.86
N GLU A 75 -2.63 12.88 -12.41
CA GLU A 75 -3.69 13.40 -13.29
C GLU A 75 -3.16 14.44 -14.27
N GLN A 76 -2.32 15.36 -13.80
CA GLN A 76 -1.73 16.41 -14.63
C GLN A 76 -0.51 15.94 -15.42
N ASN A 77 0.00 14.73 -15.15
CA ASN A 77 1.26 14.19 -15.69
C ASN A 77 2.45 15.16 -15.50
N LYS A 78 2.57 15.71 -14.28
CA LYS A 78 3.62 16.67 -13.90
C LYS A 78 4.49 16.12 -12.77
N PRO A 79 5.78 16.48 -12.74
CA PRO A 79 6.61 16.25 -11.56
C PRO A 79 6.18 17.17 -10.40
N ILE A 80 6.56 16.82 -9.19
CA ILE A 80 6.24 17.58 -7.98
C ILE A 80 7.45 18.44 -7.59
N PHE A 81 7.19 19.72 -7.31
CA PHE A 81 8.11 20.58 -6.58
C PHE A 81 7.72 20.52 -5.10
N PHE A 82 8.64 20.08 -4.24
CA PHE A 82 8.33 19.84 -2.84
C PHE A 82 9.22 20.68 -1.91
N LEU A 83 8.63 21.73 -1.35
CA LEU A 83 9.28 22.63 -0.39
C LEU A 83 8.93 22.24 1.04
N ILE A 84 9.95 22.01 1.86
CA ILE A 84 9.84 21.74 3.29
C ILE A 84 10.48 22.90 4.04
N HIS A 85 9.72 23.54 4.94
CA HIS A 85 10.23 24.59 5.81
C HIS A 85 9.55 24.61 7.19
N LYS A 86 10.10 25.40 8.12
CA LYS A 86 9.50 25.63 9.45
C LYS A 86 9.37 27.13 9.73
N THR A 87 8.43 27.52 10.58
CA THR A 87 8.12 28.92 10.92
C THR A 87 9.25 29.60 11.69
N TRP A 88 9.93 28.88 12.57
CA TRP A 88 11.00 29.38 13.45
C TRP A 88 12.38 29.49 12.76
N CYS A 89 12.48 29.10 11.50
CA CYS A 89 13.74 28.99 10.77
C CYS A 89 14.14 30.29 10.05
N GLY A 90 15.29 30.87 10.44
CA GLY A 90 15.79 32.12 9.84
C GLY A 90 16.17 32.02 8.35
N ALA A 91 16.73 30.88 7.93
CA ALA A 91 17.02 30.62 6.52
C ALA A 91 15.72 30.53 5.68
N CYS A 92 14.68 29.94 6.25
CA CYS A 92 13.36 29.80 5.64
C CYS A 92 12.70 31.17 5.46
N SER A 93 12.78 32.04 6.47
CA SER A 93 12.32 33.44 6.37
C SER A 93 13.08 34.22 5.28
N SER A 94 14.39 33.99 5.14
CA SER A 94 15.18 34.62 4.09
C SER A 94 14.80 34.11 2.70
N LEU A 95 14.48 32.82 2.56
CA LEU A 95 13.98 32.25 1.32
C LEU A 95 12.57 32.78 0.97
N LYS A 96 11.68 32.93 1.96
CA LYS A 96 10.37 33.58 1.77
C LYS A 96 10.52 34.99 1.21
N ARG A 97 11.49 35.77 1.72
CA ARG A 97 11.80 37.11 1.21
C ARG A 97 12.36 37.06 -0.21
N GLU A 98 13.27 36.15 -0.49
CA GLU A 98 13.84 35.95 -1.83
C GLU A 98 12.74 35.65 -2.87
N PHE A 99 11.76 34.79 -2.55
CA PHE A 99 10.60 34.54 -3.42
C PHE A 99 9.77 35.81 -3.71
N LYS A 100 9.76 36.79 -2.80
CA LYS A 100 9.01 38.05 -2.98
C LYS A 100 9.81 39.12 -3.72
N SER A 101 11.12 39.23 -3.46
CA SER A 101 11.94 40.35 -3.93
C SER A 101 12.80 40.05 -5.15
N SER A 102 12.96 38.78 -5.53
CA SER A 102 13.80 38.41 -6.67
C SER A 102 13.24 38.92 -7.99
N GLN A 103 14.11 39.40 -8.88
CA GLN A 103 13.73 39.82 -10.23
C GLN A 103 13.23 38.64 -11.08
N ASN A 104 13.65 37.42 -10.74
CA ASN A 104 13.26 36.19 -11.43
C ASN A 104 12.01 35.51 -10.83
N THR A 105 11.33 36.13 -9.86
CA THR A 105 10.08 35.56 -9.31
C THR A 105 9.02 35.34 -10.39
N LYS A 106 8.94 36.23 -11.39
CA LYS A 106 8.00 36.06 -12.50
C LYS A 106 8.31 34.80 -13.33
N ASP A 107 9.59 34.56 -13.61
CA ASP A 107 10.05 33.38 -14.33
C ASP A 107 9.76 32.10 -13.52
N LEU A 108 9.95 32.17 -12.20
CA LEU A 108 9.60 31.08 -11.28
C LEU A 108 8.10 30.76 -11.32
N VAL A 109 7.23 31.78 -11.26
CA VAL A 109 5.76 31.62 -11.34
C VAL A 109 5.34 31.04 -12.70
N GLU A 110 5.98 31.42 -13.80
CA GLU A 110 5.68 30.81 -15.10
C GLU A 110 6.15 29.35 -15.16
N LEU A 111 7.32 29.05 -14.60
CA LEU A 111 7.86 27.69 -14.58
C LEU A 111 7.09 26.77 -13.63
N SER A 112 6.53 27.31 -12.55
CA SER A 112 5.75 26.57 -11.55
C SER A 112 4.56 25.85 -12.16
N LYS A 113 3.96 26.40 -13.24
CA LYS A 113 2.85 25.79 -13.99
C LYS A 113 3.18 24.40 -14.56
N LYS A 114 4.46 24.07 -14.72
CA LYS A 114 4.94 22.77 -15.21
C LYS A 114 5.11 21.72 -14.10
N PHE A 115 4.90 22.11 -12.85
CA PHE A 115 5.02 21.27 -11.67
C PHE A 115 3.70 21.24 -10.91
N VAL A 116 3.52 20.22 -10.08
CA VAL A 116 2.62 20.32 -8.93
C VAL A 116 3.42 20.94 -7.79
N MET A 117 3.02 22.12 -7.34
CA MET A 117 3.76 22.88 -6.35
C MET A 117 3.25 22.56 -4.96
N VAL A 118 4.11 22.05 -4.10
CA VAL A 118 3.77 21.68 -2.73
C VAL A 118 4.64 22.44 -1.75
N ASN A 119 4.00 22.97 -0.72
CA ASN A 119 4.65 23.60 0.40
C ASN A 119 4.15 23.00 1.72
N VAL A 120 5.07 22.45 2.52
CA VAL A 120 4.79 21.96 3.87
C VAL A 120 5.52 22.78 4.92
N GLU A 121 4.75 23.22 5.93
CA GLU A 121 5.21 24.02 7.06
C GLU A 121 5.10 23.21 8.36
N ASP A 122 6.09 23.34 9.24
CA ASP A 122 6.08 22.78 10.59
C ASP A 122 5.77 21.28 10.58
N ASP A 123 4.76 20.81 11.30
CA ASP A 123 4.45 19.38 11.45
C ASP A 123 3.80 18.76 10.21
N GLY A 124 3.66 19.51 9.11
CA GLY A 124 3.19 18.99 7.81
C GLY A 124 4.27 18.23 7.01
N GLU A 125 5.50 18.17 7.52
CA GLU A 125 6.57 17.39 6.90
C GLU A 125 6.28 15.87 7.01
N PRO A 126 6.30 15.11 5.90
CA PRO A 126 6.08 13.67 5.96
C PRO A 126 7.25 12.96 6.64
N GLU A 127 6.96 11.93 7.44
CA GLU A 127 7.96 11.18 8.22
C GLU A 127 8.86 10.25 7.39
N ASP A 128 8.60 10.08 6.08
CA ASP A 128 9.37 9.18 5.22
C ASP A 128 10.78 9.73 4.96
N ASP A 129 11.80 8.97 5.36
CA ASP A 129 13.23 9.29 5.21
C ASP A 129 13.65 9.66 3.79
N LYS A 130 12.91 9.21 2.76
CA LYS A 130 13.22 9.58 1.37
C LYS A 130 13.07 11.09 1.10
N TYR A 131 12.36 11.83 1.98
CA TYR A 131 12.24 13.29 1.93
C TYR A 131 13.30 14.03 2.79
N ALA A 132 14.20 13.29 3.44
CA ALA A 132 15.37 13.78 4.16
C ALA A 132 16.67 13.03 3.77
N PRO A 133 16.97 12.87 2.46
CA PRO A 133 18.02 11.95 1.97
C PRO A 133 19.45 12.31 2.40
N ASP A 134 19.71 13.56 2.79
CA ASP A 134 20.99 14.02 3.33
C ASP A 134 20.84 14.74 4.69
N GLY A 135 19.75 14.43 5.41
CA GLY A 135 19.47 14.93 6.75
C GLY A 135 18.26 15.88 6.85
N GLY A 136 17.83 16.14 8.09
CA GLY A 136 16.63 16.93 8.41
C GLY A 136 16.83 18.45 8.51
N TYR A 137 17.82 19.04 7.84
CA TYR A 137 18.02 20.50 7.84
C TYR A 137 16.92 21.22 7.07
N ILE A 138 16.72 22.52 7.26
CA ILE A 138 15.65 23.30 6.61
C ILE A 138 16.16 24.69 6.17
N PRO A 139 15.63 25.28 5.10
CA PRO A 139 14.64 24.72 4.16
C PRO A 139 15.24 23.67 3.22
N ARG A 140 14.40 22.77 2.69
CA ARG A 140 14.77 21.82 1.63
C ARG A 140 13.79 21.90 0.48
N ILE A 141 14.31 21.79 -0.74
CA ILE A 141 13.50 21.67 -1.95
C ILE A 141 13.89 20.37 -2.64
N LEU A 142 12.93 19.46 -2.73
CA LEU A 142 13.07 18.21 -3.48
C LEU A 142 12.22 18.29 -4.75
N PHE A 143 12.67 17.59 -5.78
CA PHE A 143 11.87 17.35 -6.97
C PHE A 143 11.47 15.89 -6.96
N LEU A 144 10.17 15.61 -7.11
CA LEU A 144 9.65 14.25 -7.10
C LEU A 144 9.04 13.92 -8.46
N ASP A 145 9.04 12.63 -8.77
CA ASP A 145 8.29 12.07 -9.88
C ASP A 145 6.77 12.10 -9.60
N SER A 146 5.93 11.75 -10.57
CA SER A 146 4.47 11.76 -10.36
C SER A 146 3.99 10.71 -9.35
N ASN A 147 4.84 9.77 -8.92
CA ASN A 147 4.55 8.81 -7.88
C ASN A 147 5.02 9.27 -6.49
N GLY A 148 5.59 10.48 -6.37
CA GLY A 148 6.13 11.00 -5.12
C GLY A 148 7.51 10.45 -4.75
N SER A 149 8.23 9.85 -5.70
CA SER A 149 9.60 9.35 -5.51
C SER A 149 10.62 10.45 -5.85
N PRO A 150 11.66 10.68 -5.04
CA PRO A 150 12.66 11.70 -5.31
C PRO A 150 13.40 11.50 -6.64
N LEU A 151 13.56 12.59 -7.39
CA LEU A 151 14.47 12.70 -8.53
C LEU A 151 15.91 12.99 -8.04
N SER A 152 16.89 12.72 -8.88
CA SER A 152 18.32 12.90 -8.59
C SER A 152 18.75 14.37 -8.60
N THR A 153 17.96 15.24 -9.24
CA THR A 153 18.21 16.67 -9.36
C THR A 153 18.37 17.33 -7.98
N ASN A 154 19.57 17.87 -7.73
CA ASN A 154 19.92 18.55 -6.48
C ASN A 154 20.84 19.78 -6.74
N ASN A 155 21.35 20.38 -5.66
CA ASN A 155 22.28 21.52 -5.61
C ASN A 155 23.68 21.16 -5.06
N GLU A 156 24.06 19.89 -5.11
CA GLU A 156 25.31 19.38 -4.52
C GLU A 156 26.56 20.09 -5.04
N LYS A 157 26.54 20.53 -6.30
CA LYS A 157 27.64 21.30 -6.91
C LYS A 157 27.95 22.59 -6.16
N ARG A 158 26.95 23.19 -5.50
CA ARG A 158 27.10 24.43 -4.70
C ARG A 158 27.18 24.14 -3.20
N TYR A 159 26.39 23.17 -2.72
CA TYR A 159 26.28 22.83 -1.31
C TYR A 159 26.47 21.32 -1.11
N LYS A 160 27.72 20.90 -0.86
CA LYS A 160 28.08 19.47 -0.75
C LYS A 160 27.38 18.75 0.40
N ASN A 161 27.24 19.44 1.54
CA ASN A 161 26.66 18.87 2.77
C ASN A 161 25.16 19.18 2.92
N ASN A 162 24.59 19.99 2.02
CA ASN A 162 23.19 20.41 2.05
C ASN A 162 22.65 20.46 0.61
N LYS A 163 22.57 19.29 -0.02
CA LYS A 163 22.33 19.14 -1.46
C LYS A 163 20.97 19.69 -1.88
N TYR A 164 20.00 19.78 -0.98
CA TYR A 164 18.64 20.26 -1.28
C TYR A 164 18.40 21.68 -0.75
N PHE A 165 19.45 22.39 -0.35
CA PHE A 165 19.39 23.78 0.04
C PHE A 165 19.53 24.70 -1.18
N TYR A 166 18.57 25.60 -1.37
CA TYR A 166 18.54 26.59 -2.47
C TYR A 166 18.19 27.97 -1.91
N PRO A 167 19.18 28.84 -1.64
CA PRO A 167 18.92 30.14 -1.04
C PRO A 167 18.44 31.22 -2.03
N LEU A 168 18.57 31.00 -3.34
CA LEU A 168 18.31 32.01 -4.38
C LEU A 168 17.35 31.48 -5.44
N VAL A 169 16.39 32.29 -5.89
CA VAL A 169 15.41 31.92 -6.92
C VAL A 169 16.06 31.46 -8.24
N PRO A 170 17.13 32.10 -8.76
CA PRO A 170 17.82 31.60 -9.96
C PRO A 170 18.36 30.17 -9.82
N GLN A 171 18.77 29.74 -8.63
CA GLN A 171 19.23 28.36 -8.40
C GLN A 171 18.05 27.38 -8.44
N ILE A 172 16.88 27.81 -7.94
CA ILE A 172 15.65 27.03 -7.97
C ILE A 172 15.18 26.85 -9.42
N ILE A 173 15.21 27.92 -10.23
CA ILE A 173 14.83 27.87 -11.65
C ILE A 173 15.74 26.91 -12.44
N ASP A 174 17.07 26.99 -12.23
CA ASP A 174 18.02 26.04 -12.84
C ASP A 174 17.71 24.58 -12.44
N ALA A 175 17.40 24.36 -11.17
CA ALA A 175 17.05 23.03 -10.69
C ALA A 175 15.70 22.54 -11.24
N MET A 176 14.68 23.41 -11.33
CA MET A 176 13.41 23.09 -11.98
C MET A 176 13.62 22.69 -13.44
N ALA A 177 14.47 23.40 -14.19
CA ALA A 177 14.77 23.05 -15.58
C ALA A 177 15.43 21.65 -15.68
N ARG A 178 16.39 21.35 -14.79
CA ARG A 178 17.05 20.03 -14.74
C ARG A 178 16.09 18.91 -14.33
N ALA A 179 15.25 19.16 -13.33
CA ALA A 179 14.25 18.22 -12.84
C ALA A 179 13.20 17.92 -13.93
N GLN A 180 12.78 18.93 -14.69
CA GLN A 180 11.88 18.73 -15.83
C GLN A 180 12.50 17.79 -16.87
N LYS A 181 13.77 18.00 -17.22
CA LYS A 181 14.49 17.14 -18.16
C LYS A 181 14.60 15.71 -17.62
N GLU A 182 15.06 15.55 -16.38
CA GLU A 182 15.16 14.24 -15.73
C GLU A 182 13.80 13.51 -15.70
N TRP A 183 12.72 14.22 -15.33
CA TRP A 183 11.36 13.67 -15.33
C TRP A 183 10.93 13.18 -16.72
N THR A 184 11.22 13.93 -17.79
CA THR A 184 10.88 13.50 -19.16
C THR A 184 11.64 12.23 -19.57
N GLU A 185 12.88 12.06 -19.11
CA GLU A 185 13.68 10.87 -19.40
C GLU A 185 13.18 9.64 -18.62
N VAL A 186 12.77 9.83 -17.36
CA VAL A 186 12.22 8.76 -16.51
C VAL A 186 10.82 8.35 -16.96
N SER A 187 9.95 9.32 -17.26
CA SER A 187 8.58 9.05 -17.74
C SER A 187 8.57 8.38 -19.12
N GLY A 188 9.46 8.78 -20.04
CA GLY A 188 9.61 8.13 -21.34
C GLY A 188 10.03 6.65 -21.24
N LYS A 189 10.97 6.33 -20.36
CA LYS A 189 11.39 4.93 -20.10
C LYS A 189 10.27 4.11 -19.44
N ASN A 190 9.46 4.72 -18.58
CA ASN A 190 8.29 4.06 -17.99
C ASN A 190 7.19 3.78 -19.04
N THR A 191 7.07 4.57 -20.11
CA THR A 191 6.12 4.28 -21.21
C THR A 191 6.54 3.11 -22.09
N GLU A 192 7.84 2.86 -22.29
CA GLU A 192 8.34 1.65 -22.98
C GLU A 192 8.30 0.39 -22.11
N SER A 193 8.45 0.53 -20.78
CA SER A 193 8.29 -0.61 -19.86
C SER A 193 6.81 -0.96 -19.57
N SER A 194 5.89 -0.02 -19.73
CA SER A 194 4.46 -0.23 -19.46
C SER A 194 3.67 -0.83 -20.63
N SER A 195 4.19 -0.77 -21.88
CA SER A 195 3.66 -1.57 -22.99
C SER A 195 3.96 -3.08 -22.83
N VAL A 196 4.99 -3.45 -22.04
CA VAL A 196 5.31 -4.84 -21.69
C VAL A 196 4.55 -5.32 -20.44
N LYS A 197 4.27 -4.43 -19.47
CA LYS A 197 3.58 -4.80 -18.22
C LYS A 197 2.05 -4.90 -18.31
N LYS A 198 1.41 -4.41 -19.38
CA LYS A 198 -0.03 -4.65 -19.62
C LYS A 198 -0.34 -6.10 -20.00
N ASP A 199 0.66 -6.83 -20.51
CA ASP A 199 0.56 -8.27 -20.80
C ASP A 199 0.96 -9.17 -19.61
N GLU A 200 1.72 -8.67 -18.63
CA GLU A 200 2.08 -9.45 -17.43
C GLU A 200 0.97 -9.49 -16.37
N LYS A 201 0.14 -8.44 -16.24
CA LYS A 201 -1.00 -8.49 -15.29
C LYS A 201 -2.08 -9.51 -15.70
N LYS A 202 -2.18 -9.85 -16.99
CA LYS A 202 -3.04 -10.95 -17.48
C LYS A 202 -2.39 -12.34 -17.32
N LYS A 203 -1.08 -12.39 -17.08
CA LYS A 203 -0.31 -13.62 -16.89
C LYS A 203 -0.25 -14.05 -15.42
N GLU A 204 -0.23 -13.09 -14.48
CA GLU A 204 -0.26 -13.37 -13.04
C GLU A 204 -1.63 -13.90 -12.56
N GLU A 205 -2.76 -13.35 -13.01
CA GLU A 205 -4.08 -13.92 -12.68
C GLU A 205 -4.29 -15.34 -13.22
N LYS A 206 -3.62 -15.70 -14.32
CA LYS A 206 -3.67 -17.05 -14.89
C LYS A 206 -2.71 -18.02 -14.19
N LYS A 207 -1.65 -17.52 -13.53
CA LYS A 207 -0.67 -18.33 -12.80
C LYS A 207 -1.15 -18.65 -11.38
N GLU A 208 -1.82 -17.69 -10.70
CA GLU A 208 -2.44 -17.95 -9.39
C GLU A 208 -3.60 -18.95 -9.45
N LYS A 209 -4.38 -18.96 -10.55
CA LYS A 209 -5.44 -19.97 -10.75
C LYS A 209 -4.86 -21.37 -11.00
N LYS A 210 -3.73 -21.47 -11.70
CA LYS A 210 -3.10 -22.75 -12.03
C LYS A 210 -2.33 -23.35 -10.85
N GLU A 211 -1.69 -22.53 -10.01
CA GLU A 211 -1.06 -23.00 -8.77
C GLU A 211 -2.06 -23.42 -7.69
N LYS A 212 -3.27 -22.82 -7.65
CA LYS A 212 -4.35 -23.29 -6.76
C LYS A 212 -4.98 -24.61 -7.19
N GLU A 213 -5.06 -24.90 -8.49
CA GLU A 213 -5.52 -26.21 -8.99
C GLU A 213 -4.46 -27.32 -8.81
N GLU A 214 -3.18 -27.05 -9.08
CA GLU A 214 -2.11 -28.05 -8.88
C GLU A 214 -1.84 -28.38 -7.39
N LYS A 215 -2.02 -27.41 -6.47
CA LYS A 215 -1.96 -27.69 -5.03
C LYS A 215 -3.16 -28.52 -4.53
N LYS A 216 -4.32 -28.43 -5.19
CA LYS A 216 -5.51 -29.22 -4.82
C LYS A 216 -5.36 -30.68 -5.29
N GLU A 217 -4.80 -30.91 -6.48
CA GLU A 217 -4.47 -32.25 -6.99
C GLU A 217 -3.32 -32.94 -6.24
N LYS A 218 -2.29 -32.21 -5.80
CA LYS A 218 -1.21 -32.80 -4.98
C LYS A 218 -1.69 -33.19 -3.57
N LYS A 219 -2.60 -32.43 -2.98
CA LYS A 219 -3.16 -32.74 -1.65
C LYS A 219 -4.09 -33.97 -1.68
N GLU A 220 -4.86 -34.17 -2.77
CA GLU A 220 -5.63 -35.40 -2.99
C GLU A 220 -4.75 -36.64 -3.29
N LYS A 221 -3.57 -36.46 -3.92
CA LYS A 221 -2.61 -37.56 -4.16
C LYS A 221 -1.84 -37.96 -2.91
N GLU A 222 -1.50 -37.04 -2.00
CA GLU A 222 -0.86 -37.37 -0.71
C GLU A 222 -1.84 -38.04 0.29
N GLU A 223 -3.13 -37.66 0.30
CA GLU A 223 -4.15 -38.37 1.08
C GLU A 223 -4.44 -39.79 0.53
N LYS A 224 -4.29 -40.04 -0.78
CA LYS A 224 -4.36 -41.41 -1.33
C LYS A 224 -3.11 -42.24 -1.05
N LYS A 225 -1.91 -41.65 -1.04
CA LYS A 225 -0.66 -42.39 -0.77
C LYS A 225 -0.53 -42.84 0.70
N SER A 226 -1.06 -42.06 1.64
CA SER A 226 -1.13 -42.45 3.06
C SER A 226 -2.15 -43.56 3.37
N LYS A 227 -3.01 -43.92 2.40
CA LYS A 227 -3.98 -45.03 2.53
C LYS A 227 -3.46 -46.37 1.99
N ASP A 228 -2.47 -46.36 1.09
CA ASP A 228 -1.82 -47.58 0.58
C ASP A 228 -0.56 -47.99 1.37
N GLU A 229 0.18 -47.06 2.00
CA GLU A 229 1.27 -47.41 2.94
C GLU A 229 0.79 -48.04 4.27
N LYS A 230 -0.53 -47.98 4.55
CA LYS A 230 -1.14 -48.68 5.69
C LYS A 230 -1.60 -50.11 5.36
N LYS A 231 -1.38 -50.58 4.11
CA LYS A 231 -1.74 -51.95 3.68
C LYS A 231 -0.54 -52.90 3.55
N ASP A 232 0.68 -52.38 3.39
CA ASP A 232 1.89 -53.22 3.35
C ASP A 232 2.58 -53.40 4.72
N LYS A 233 2.30 -52.54 5.70
CA LYS A 233 2.71 -52.77 7.11
C LYS A 233 1.93 -53.89 7.83
N LYS A 234 0.96 -54.54 7.16
CA LYS A 234 0.19 -55.68 7.69
C LYS A 234 0.57 -57.02 7.04
N LYS A 235 1.60 -57.06 6.20
CA LYS A 235 2.12 -58.30 5.60
C LYS A 235 3.48 -58.75 6.16
N ASP A 236 4.30 -57.84 6.69
CA ASP A 236 5.61 -58.19 7.26
C ASP A 236 5.59 -58.56 8.76
N ASP A 237 4.47 -58.33 9.45
CA ASP A 237 4.29 -58.76 10.86
C ASP A 237 3.77 -60.21 10.98
N LYS A 238 3.43 -60.86 9.86
CA LYS A 238 3.00 -62.27 9.84
C LYS A 238 4.15 -63.25 9.56
N GLU A 239 5.26 -62.80 8.96
CA GLU A 239 6.42 -63.68 8.66
C GLU A 239 7.55 -63.60 9.71
N LYS A 240 7.47 -62.64 10.64
CA LYS A 240 8.38 -62.55 11.80
C LYS A 240 7.87 -63.26 13.06
N LYS A 241 6.67 -63.83 13.02
CA LYS A 241 6.06 -64.57 14.13
C LYS A 241 6.22 -66.09 14.03
N GLU A 242 6.58 -66.64 12.87
CA GLU A 242 6.87 -68.09 12.71
C GLU A 242 8.38 -68.43 12.77
N LYS A 243 9.30 -67.44 12.77
CA LYS A 243 10.75 -67.67 12.96
C LYS A 243 11.26 -67.45 14.39
N LYS A 244 10.37 -67.25 15.36
CA LYS A 244 10.70 -67.05 16.78
C LYS A 244 10.36 -68.23 17.69
N GLU A 245 9.75 -69.29 17.17
CA GLU A 245 9.48 -70.52 17.95
C GLU A 245 10.56 -71.61 17.74
N ASP A 246 11.27 -71.67 16.61
CA ASP A 246 12.35 -72.66 16.40
C ASP A 246 13.73 -72.28 16.99
N LYS A 247 13.87 -71.09 17.58
CA LYS A 247 15.16 -70.63 18.17
C LYS A 247 15.17 -70.60 19.70
N LYS A 248 14.18 -71.23 20.34
CA LYS A 248 14.07 -71.35 21.81
C LYS A 248 14.36 -72.75 22.34
N GLU A 249 14.59 -73.75 21.49
CA GLU A 249 15.00 -75.09 21.94
C GLU A 249 16.51 -75.38 21.85
N GLU A 250 17.30 -74.61 21.09
CA GLU A 250 18.75 -74.88 20.94
C GLU A 250 19.67 -74.16 21.96
N LYS A 251 19.09 -73.42 22.93
CA LYS A 251 19.85 -72.74 24.00
C LYS A 251 19.81 -73.43 25.37
N LYS A 252 19.33 -74.67 25.44
CA LYS A 252 19.39 -75.53 26.65
C LYS A 252 20.40 -76.68 26.57
N GLY A 253 21.25 -76.75 25.53
CA GLY A 253 22.19 -77.86 25.31
C GLY A 253 23.69 -77.55 25.48
N LYS A 254 24.10 -76.36 25.95
CA LYS A 254 25.52 -75.96 25.96
C LYS A 254 26.04 -75.38 27.29
N ASP A 255 25.47 -75.82 28.41
CA ASP A 255 25.99 -75.55 29.76
C ASP A 255 26.62 -76.78 30.44
N SER A 256 26.92 -77.85 29.69
CA SER A 256 27.48 -79.09 30.24
C SER A 256 28.70 -79.60 29.47
N LYS A 257 29.69 -78.74 29.16
CA LYS A 257 31.06 -79.20 28.84
C LYS A 257 32.13 -78.09 28.78
N LYS A 258 32.46 -77.47 29.92
CA LYS A 258 33.80 -76.86 30.11
C LYS A 258 34.19 -76.74 31.58
N LYS A 259 34.12 -77.87 32.29
CA LYS A 259 34.98 -78.12 33.47
C LYS A 259 36.17 -78.96 32.95
N SER A 260 37.35 -78.72 33.51
CA SER A 260 38.65 -79.39 33.29
C SER A 260 39.57 -78.82 32.19
N LYS A 261 40.58 -78.06 32.64
CA LYS A 261 42.02 -78.09 32.25
C LYS A 261 42.63 -76.68 32.15
N LYS A 262 43.25 -76.25 33.25
CA LYS A 262 44.63 -75.70 33.37
C LYS A 262 44.78 -75.16 34.80
N ASP A 263 44.94 -76.04 35.77
CA ASP A 263 46.23 -76.42 36.39
C ASP A 263 47.55 -76.09 35.66
N GLU A 264 48.49 -75.65 36.50
CA GLU A 264 49.95 -75.49 36.38
C GLU A 264 50.56 -74.20 35.82
N LEU A 265 51.32 -73.58 36.75
CA LEU A 265 52.42 -72.61 36.68
C LEU A 265 52.07 -71.12 36.58
#